data_AF-A0A530AK82-F1
#
_entry.id   AF-A0A530AK82-F1
#
_cell.length_a   1.000
_cell.length_b   1.000
_cell.length_c   1.000
_cell.angle_alpha   90.00
_cell.angle_beta   90.00
_cell.angle_gamma   90.00
#
_symmetry.space_group_name_H-M   'P 1'
#
loop_
_entity.id
_entity.type
_entity.pdbx_description
1 polymer ?
#
loop_
_entity_poly.entity_id
_entity_poly.type
_entity_poly.pdbx_seq_one_letter_code
_entity_poly.pdbx_strand_id
1 'polypeptide(L)'
;MHEAEGRARGIAYIYRLLDADHMGDGALRLDDILAFAAHFGFDGLNVTFPYKQEIIPLLDELSEAAERIGSVNTVVFSGGRRIGHNTDFWGFKESFRLEMANAERDTVLL
;
A
#
# COMPACT_ATOMS: atom_id res chain seq x y z
N MET A 1 -5.76 -14.31 -0.51
CA MET A 1 -6.33 -13.40 -1.52
C MET A 1 -5.34 -13.16 -2.67
N HIS A 2 -4.26 -12.41 -2.46
CA HIS A 2 -3.28 -12.05 -3.50
C HIS A 2 -2.78 -13.24 -4.35
N GLU A 3 -2.13 -14.24 -3.74
CA GLU A 3 -1.61 -15.39 -4.53
C GLU A 3 -2.71 -16.17 -5.27
N ALA A 4 -3.95 -16.17 -4.77
CA ALA A 4 -5.06 -16.82 -5.45
C ALA A 4 -5.46 -16.03 -6.72
N GLU A 5 -5.54 -14.70 -6.63
CA GLU A 5 -5.75 -13.83 -7.79
C GLU A 5 -4.61 -13.96 -8.81
N GLY A 6 -3.35 -14.02 -8.33
CA GLY A 6 -2.19 -14.26 -9.19
C GLY A 6 -2.35 -15.54 -10.02
N ARG A 7 -2.64 -16.66 -9.36
CA ARG A 7 -2.89 -17.93 -10.05
C ARG A 7 -4.05 -17.86 -11.04
N ALA A 8 -5.14 -17.19 -10.69
CA ALA A 8 -6.28 -17.00 -11.59
C ALA A 8 -5.94 -16.18 -12.83
N ARG A 9 -4.92 -15.32 -12.77
CA ARG A 9 -4.42 -14.48 -13.86
C ARG A 9 -3.18 -15.05 -14.56
N GLY A 10 -2.73 -16.25 -14.19
CA GLY A 10 -1.51 -16.85 -14.74
C GLY A 10 -0.21 -16.18 -14.28
N ILE A 11 -0.26 -15.40 -13.19
CA ILE A 11 0.89 -14.71 -12.61
C ILE A 11 1.34 -15.50 -11.37
N ALA A 12 2.54 -16.08 -11.44
CA ALA A 12 3.15 -16.74 -10.30
C ALA A 12 3.86 -15.71 -9.42
N TYR A 13 3.32 -15.44 -8.23
CA TYR A 13 3.98 -14.62 -7.23
C TYR A 13 3.65 -15.09 -5.82
N ILE A 14 4.47 -14.67 -4.87
CA ILE A 14 4.36 -15.00 -3.46
C ILE A 14 3.99 -13.73 -2.71
N TYR A 15 3.11 -13.83 -1.73
CA TYR A 15 2.75 -12.73 -0.86
C TYR A 15 3.02 -13.11 0.60
N ARG A 16 3.85 -12.35 1.30
CA ARG A 16 4.25 -12.63 2.70
C ARG A 16 4.07 -11.41 3.57
N LEU A 17 3.72 -11.65 4.82
CA LEU A 17 3.66 -10.63 5.85
C LEU A 17 5.09 -10.28 6.29
N LEU A 18 5.41 -8.98 6.28
CA LEU A 18 6.56 -8.44 6.99
C LEU A 18 6.02 -7.74 8.23
N ASP A 19 6.21 -8.36 9.39
CA ASP A 19 5.66 -7.89 10.65
C ASP A 19 6.72 -7.08 11.41
N ALA A 20 6.55 -5.76 11.41
CA ALA A 20 7.50 -4.84 12.02
C ALA A 20 7.65 -5.04 13.54
N ASP A 21 6.61 -5.52 14.24
CA ASP A 21 6.66 -5.78 15.69
C ASP A 21 7.52 -7.01 16.01
N HIS A 22 7.69 -7.90 15.03
CA HIS A 22 8.47 -9.14 15.15
C HIS A 22 9.79 -9.08 14.37
N MET A 23 10.08 -7.96 13.71
CA MET A 23 11.33 -7.73 13.02
C MET A 23 12.29 -6.96 13.93
N GLY A 24 13.31 -7.67 14.41
CA GLY A 24 14.39 -7.10 15.22
C GLY A 24 14.02 -6.94 16.70
N ASP A 25 14.91 -6.30 17.45
CA ASP A 25 14.79 -5.95 18.87
C ASP A 25 14.12 -4.57 19.07
N GLY A 26 13.28 -4.16 18.12
CA GLY A 26 12.65 -2.83 18.10
C GLY A 26 13.49 -1.72 17.47
N ALA A 27 14.68 -2.04 16.94
CA ALA A 27 15.57 -1.07 16.31
C ALA A 27 15.35 -0.87 14.80
N LEU A 28 14.62 -1.76 14.12
CA LEU A 28 14.43 -1.68 12.68
C LEU A 28 13.50 -0.52 12.30
N ARG A 29 14.01 0.38 11.46
CA ARG A 29 13.25 1.52 10.94
C ARG A 29 12.52 1.10 9.67
N LEU A 30 11.45 1.82 9.35
CA LEU A 30 10.69 1.59 8.12
C LEU A 30 11.55 1.66 6.85
N ASP A 31 12.55 2.56 6.81
CA ASP A 31 13.48 2.66 5.69
C ASP A 31 14.38 1.42 5.54
N ASP A 32 14.75 0.78 6.65
CA ASP A 32 15.54 -0.47 6.61
C ASP A 32 14.73 -1.59 5.95
N ILE A 33 13.42 -1.65 6.24
CA ILE A 33 12.50 -2.62 5.63
C ILE A 33 12.37 -2.36 4.12
N LEU A 34 12.27 -1.09 3.70
CA LEU A 34 12.20 -0.74 2.28
C LEU A 34 13.50 -1.05 1.54
N ALA A 35 14.65 -0.76 2.17
CA ALA A 35 15.96 -1.09 1.62
C ALA A 35 16.14 -2.60 1.48
N PHE A 36 15.75 -3.37 2.51
CA PHE A 36 15.74 -4.83 2.47
C PHE A 36 14.86 -5.34 1.32
N ALA A 37 13.61 -4.91 1.24
CA ALA A 37 12.68 -5.38 0.21
C ALA A 37 13.21 -5.09 -1.21
N ALA A 38 13.73 -3.88 -1.45
CA ALA A 38 14.34 -3.53 -2.72
C ALA A 38 15.59 -4.38 -3.03
N HIS A 39 16.46 -4.61 -2.04
CA HIS A 39 17.69 -5.38 -2.20
C HIS A 39 17.43 -6.86 -2.50
N PHE A 40 16.41 -7.44 -1.87
CA PHE A 40 16.04 -8.85 -2.05
C PHE A 40 15.07 -9.09 -3.21
N GLY A 41 14.82 -8.07 -4.05
CA GLY A 41 14.09 -8.22 -5.31
C GLY A 41 12.58 -8.34 -5.16
N PHE A 42 11.99 -7.71 -4.14
CA PHE A 42 10.53 -7.57 -4.05
C PHE A 42 10.03 -6.64 -5.16
N ASP A 43 8.90 -6.97 -5.79
CA ASP A 43 8.26 -6.10 -6.77
C ASP A 43 7.47 -4.95 -6.11
N GLY A 44 7.04 -5.14 -4.87
CA GLY A 44 6.29 -4.14 -4.13
C GLY A 44 5.89 -4.61 -2.73
N LEU A 45 5.28 -3.69 -1.97
CA LEU A 45 4.80 -3.92 -0.62
C LEU A 45 3.41 -3.30 -0.47
N ASN A 46 2.51 -3.97 0.28
CA ASN A 46 1.38 -3.26 0.87
C ASN A 46 1.77 -2.76 2.26
N VAL A 47 1.28 -1.57 2.58
CA VAL A 47 1.62 -0.82 3.78
C VAL A 47 0.34 -0.55 4.56
N THR A 48 0.38 -0.84 5.86
CA THR A 48 -0.77 -0.67 6.75
C THR A 48 -0.39 0.20 7.96
N PHE A 49 -1.35 0.39 8.87
CA PHE A 49 -1.14 1.12 10.11
C PHE A 49 0.09 0.60 10.88
N PRO A 50 0.92 1.48 11.49
CA PRO A 50 0.82 2.96 11.51
C PRO A 50 1.53 3.65 10.32
N TYR A 51 2.09 2.89 9.38
CA TYR A 51 3.11 3.39 8.45
C TYR A 51 2.61 4.12 7.20
N LYS A 52 1.29 4.22 6.99
CA LYS A 52 0.74 4.77 5.72
C LYS A 52 1.12 6.23 5.45
N GLN A 53 1.38 7.02 6.50
CA GLN A 53 1.85 8.40 6.37
C GLN A 53 3.37 8.50 6.53
N GLU A 54 3.93 7.76 7.49
CA GLU A 54 5.37 7.76 7.81
C GLU A 54 6.25 7.30 6.63
N ILE A 55 5.69 6.50 5.72
CA ILE A 55 6.42 6.01 4.56
C ILE A 55 6.66 7.07 3.50
N ILE A 56 5.79 8.10 3.40
CA ILE A 56 5.82 9.10 2.33
C ILE A 56 7.20 9.75 2.12
N PRO A 57 7.91 10.24 3.16
CA PRO A 57 9.23 10.84 2.98
C PRO A 57 10.32 9.87 2.51
N LEU A 58 10.04 8.56 2.45
CA LEU A 58 10.98 7.51 2.04
C LEU A 58 10.80 7.06 0.58
N LEU A 59 9.88 7.69 -0.15
CA LEU A 59 9.49 7.35 -1.52
C LEU A 59 10.01 8.39 -2.52
N ASP A 60 10.35 7.93 -3.72
CA ASP A 60 10.89 8.77 -4.80
C ASP A 60 9.79 9.45 -5.62
N GLU A 61 8.58 8.89 -5.60
CA GLU A 61 7.43 9.37 -6.35
C GLU A 61 6.14 8.93 -5.67
N LEU A 62 5.09 9.73 -5.84
CA LEU A 62 3.75 9.40 -5.43
C LEU A 62 2.81 9.48 -6.64
N SER A 63 1.86 8.55 -6.70
CA SER A 63 0.70 8.72 -7.57
C SER A 63 -0.13 9.93 -7.13
N GLU A 64 -0.80 10.57 -8.07
CA GLU A 64 -1.68 11.73 -7.81
C GLU A 64 -2.72 11.45 -6.71
N ALA A 65 -3.23 10.22 -6.62
CA ALA A 65 -4.15 9.82 -5.55
C ALA A 65 -3.45 9.81 -4.19
N ALA A 66 -2.25 9.24 -4.09
CA ALA A 66 -1.47 9.21 -2.85
C ALA A 66 -1.08 10.62 -2.38
N GLU A 67 -0.70 11.51 -3.31
CA GLU A 67 -0.39 12.92 -3.01
C GLU A 67 -1.61 13.65 -2.42
N ARG A 68 -2.77 13.55 -3.07
CA ARG A 68 -3.98 14.24 -2.61
C ARG A 68 -4.51 13.73 -1.27
N ILE A 69 -4.40 12.43 -1.02
CA ILE A 69 -4.90 11.81 0.22
C ILE A 69 -3.89 12.01 1.36
N GLY A 70 -2.59 12.12 1.05
CA GLY A 70 -1.53 12.18 2.05
C GLY A 70 -1.36 10.85 2.77
N SER A 71 -1.53 9.72 2.07
CA SER A 71 -1.43 8.37 2.63
C SER A 71 -1.08 7.36 1.54
N VAL A 72 -0.18 6.42 1.83
CA VAL A 72 0.27 5.35 0.92
C VAL A 72 -0.02 3.99 1.53
N ASN A 73 -0.71 3.12 0.78
CA ASN A 73 -0.98 1.73 1.19
C ASN A 73 -0.27 0.70 0.30
N THR A 74 0.40 1.15 -0.75
CA THR A 74 1.06 0.30 -1.74
C THR A 74 2.34 0.97 -2.24
N VAL A 75 3.45 0.26 -2.22
CA VAL A 75 4.74 0.67 -2.80
C VAL A 75 5.09 -0.27 -3.94
N VAL A 76 5.51 0.29 -5.06
CA VAL A 76 6.02 -0.47 -6.21
C VAL A 76 7.50 -0.11 -6.39
N PHE A 77 8.34 -1.13 -6.56
CA PHE A 77 9.74 -0.95 -6.92
C PHE A 77 9.88 -1.02 -8.43
N SER A 78 10.32 0.06 -9.08
CA SER A 78 10.43 0.12 -10.54
C SER A 78 11.60 1.00 -10.97
N GLY A 79 12.47 0.48 -11.82
CA GLY A 79 13.64 1.22 -12.32
C GLY A 79 14.58 1.74 -11.22
N GLY A 80 14.68 1.01 -10.09
CA GLY A 80 15.47 1.43 -8.93
C GLY A 80 14.79 2.50 -8.06
N ARG A 81 13.53 2.85 -8.32
CA ARG A 81 12.76 3.85 -7.58
C ARG A 81 11.63 3.19 -6.78
N ARG A 82 11.24 3.86 -5.69
CA ARG A 82 10.15 3.50 -4.77
C ARG A 82 8.94 4.40 -5.07
N ILE A 83 7.88 3.85 -5.64
CA ILE A 83 6.70 4.61 -6.08
C ILE A 83 5.51 4.30 -5.16
N GLY A 84 4.92 5.34 -4.55
CA GLY A 84 3.81 5.24 -3.62
C GLY A 84 2.43 5.37 -4.27
N HIS A 85 1.54 4.46 -3.93
CA HIS A 85 0.15 4.44 -4.38
C HIS A 85 -0.83 4.36 -3.20
N ASN A 86 -2.03 4.88 -3.43
CA ASN A 86 -3.17 4.70 -2.55
C ASN A 86 -4.33 4.09 -3.33
N THR A 87 -4.66 2.84 -3.03
CA THR A 87 -5.79 2.12 -3.64
C THR A 87 -7.06 2.14 -2.79
N ASP A 88 -6.95 2.50 -1.51
CA ASP A 88 -8.08 2.55 -0.56
C ASP A 88 -9.17 3.54 -1.03
N PHE A 89 -8.77 4.71 -1.53
CA PHE A 89 -9.73 5.71 -2.03
C PHE A 89 -10.55 5.19 -3.22
N TRP A 90 -9.91 4.52 -4.18
CA TRP A 90 -10.62 3.95 -5.31
C TRP A 90 -11.56 2.83 -4.85
N GLY A 91 -11.07 1.94 -3.97
CA GLY A 91 -11.88 0.86 -3.40
C GLY A 91 -13.11 1.38 -2.66
N PHE A 92 -12.95 2.40 -1.82
CA PHE A 92 -14.05 3.06 -1.12
C PHE A 92 -15.04 3.71 -2.10
N LYS A 93 -14.53 4.49 -3.07
CA LYS A 93 -15.37 5.19 -4.05
C LYS A 93 -16.23 4.22 -4.86
N GLU A 94 -15.64 3.14 -5.37
CA GLU A 94 -16.38 2.15 -6.16
C GLU A 94 -17.36 1.34 -5.32
N SER A 95 -16.97 0.95 -4.11
CA SER A 95 -17.88 0.24 -3.20
C SER A 95 -19.08 1.12 -2.83
N PHE A 96 -18.85 2.40 -2.53
CA PHE A 96 -19.92 3.36 -2.26
C PHE A 96 -20.83 3.55 -3.48
N ARG A 97 -20.26 3.65 -4.70
CA ARG A 97 -21.03 3.79 -5.93
C ARG A 97 -21.94 2.59 -6.20
N LEU A 98 -21.45 1.37 -5.95
CA LEU A 98 -22.17 0.13 -6.23
C LEU A 98 -23.23 -0.17 -5.16
N GLU A 99 -22.85 -0.08 -3.90
CA GLU A 99 -23.67 -0.56 -2.77
C GLU A 99 -24.52 0.54 -2.13
N MET A 100 -24.16 1.81 -2.32
CA MET A 100 -24.78 2.97 -1.66
C MET A 100 -25.27 4.04 -2.65
N ALA A 101 -25.67 3.62 -3.85
CA ALA A 101 -26.08 4.53 -4.93
C ALA A 101 -27.19 5.52 -4.51
N ASN A 102 -28.11 5.09 -3.64
CA ASN A 102 -29.25 5.88 -3.15
C ASN A 102 -29.06 6.46 -1.74
N ALA A 103 -27.86 6.35 -1.15
CA ALA A 103 -27.60 6.93 0.16
C ALA A 103 -27.68 8.47 0.10
N GLU A 104 -28.32 9.06 1.11
CA GLU A 104 -28.29 10.52 1.34
C GLU A 104 -26.85 10.96 1.64
N ARG A 105 -26.43 12.11 1.11
CA ARG A 105 -25.02 12.58 1.10
C ARG A 105 -24.83 13.95 1.74
N ASP A 106 -25.86 14.44 2.39
CA ASP A 106 -25.93 15.71 3.08
C ASP A 106 -25.24 15.67 4.45
N THR A 107 -25.20 14.50 5.10
CA THR A 107 -24.52 14.30 6.39
C THR A 107 -23.49 13.17 6.32
N VAL A 108 -22.27 13.46 6.78
CA VAL A 108 -21.18 12.48 6.91
C VAL A 108 -20.59 12.58 8.32
N LEU A 109 -20.37 11.44 8.98
CA LEU A 109 -19.66 11.37 10.25
C LEU A 109 -18.15 11.21 9.98
N LEU A 110 -17.34 12.08 10.59
CA LEU A 110 -15.88 12.06 10.53
C LEU A 110 -15.28 11.53 11.83
#